data_AF-A0A1D2R5I4-F1
#
_entry.id   AF-A0A1D2R5I4-F1
#
_cell.length_a   1.000
_cell.length_b   1.000
_cell.length_c   1.000
_cell.angle_alpha   90.00
_cell.angle_beta   90.00
_cell.angle_gamma   90.00
#
_symmetry.space_group_name_H-M   'P 1'
#
loop_
_entity.id
_entity.type
_entity.pdbx_description
1 polymer ?
#
loop_
_entity_poly.entity_id
_entity_poly.type
_entity_poly.pdbx_seq_one_letter_code
_entity_poly.pdbx_strand_id
1 'polypeptide(L)'
;MDVSKWPFGVNRDNQVDYDETDKSLAIAVKAAEPTLKLCMGCGTCSAGCTAGALTDFNIRQMFLLLNRGRNDEVAEKINRCMLCGKCQIGCPRGVNTRNVILTVREVLKK
;
A
#
# COMPACT_ATOMS: atom_id res chain seq x y z
N MET A 1 -31.53 -7.20 -8.50
CA MET A 1 -31.76 -5.74 -8.48
C MET A 1 -30.41 -5.04 -8.35
N ASP A 2 -30.12 -4.07 -9.19
CA ASP A 2 -28.95 -3.21 -9.03
C ASP A 2 -29.21 -2.21 -7.88
N VAL A 3 -28.62 -2.49 -6.72
CA VAL A 3 -28.82 -1.74 -5.46
C VAL A 3 -28.24 -0.32 -5.53
N SER A 4 -27.40 -0.05 -6.55
CA SER A 4 -26.74 1.25 -6.74
C SER A 4 -27.66 2.36 -7.25
N LYS A 5 -28.83 2.02 -7.79
CA LYS A 5 -29.82 2.98 -8.32
C LYS A 5 -30.91 3.36 -7.31
N TRP A 6 -30.77 2.94 -6.06
CA TRP A 6 -31.72 3.23 -4.97
C TRP A 6 -31.58 4.69 -4.49
N PRO A 7 -32.69 5.40 -4.19
CA PRO A 7 -32.67 6.82 -3.82
C PRO A 7 -31.95 7.15 -2.49
N PHE A 8 -31.63 6.14 -1.68
CA PHE A 8 -30.76 6.23 -0.49
C PHE A 8 -29.49 5.37 -0.65
N GLY A 9 -29.00 5.26 -1.90
CA GLY A 9 -28.01 4.30 -2.40
C GLY A 9 -27.11 3.65 -1.35
N VAL A 10 -27.16 2.33 -1.28
CA VAL A 10 -26.21 1.57 -0.47
C VAL A 10 -24.83 1.78 -1.10
N ASN A 11 -23.92 2.38 -0.35
CA ASN A 11 -22.56 2.62 -0.82
C ASN A 11 -21.91 1.26 -1.17
N ARG A 12 -21.19 1.18 -2.29
CA ARG A 12 -20.49 -0.06 -2.65
C ARG A 12 -19.54 -0.41 -1.52
N ASP A 13 -19.65 -1.64 -1.03
CA ASP A 13 -18.81 -2.15 0.02
C ASP A 13 -17.36 -2.22 -0.48
N ASN A 14 -16.42 -1.78 0.37
CA ASN A 14 -14.99 -1.96 0.14
C ASN A 14 -14.55 -3.37 0.58
N GLN A 15 -15.43 -4.36 0.44
CA GLN A 15 -15.14 -5.74 0.79
C GLN A 15 -14.11 -6.29 -0.18
N VAL A 16 -13.13 -7.01 0.36
CA VAL A 16 -12.13 -7.72 -0.42
C VAL A 16 -12.61 -9.16 -0.48
N ASP A 17 -12.81 -9.69 -1.68
CA ASP A 17 -13.00 -11.12 -1.88
C ASP A 17 -11.65 -11.83 -1.66
N TYR A 18 -11.56 -12.64 -0.61
CA TYR A 18 -10.31 -13.29 -0.24
C TYR A 18 -9.93 -14.44 -1.17
N ASP A 19 -10.90 -15.04 -1.88
CA ASP A 19 -10.71 -16.20 -2.74
C ASP A 19 -10.23 -15.76 -4.13
N GLU A 20 -10.70 -14.62 -4.62
CA GLU A 20 -10.29 -14.07 -5.93
C GLU A 20 -8.98 -13.24 -5.87
N THR A 21 -8.66 -12.69 -4.70
CA THR A 21 -7.56 -11.72 -4.56
C THR A 21 -6.18 -12.39 -4.56
N ASP A 22 -5.31 -12.01 -5.50
CA ASP A 22 -3.92 -12.47 -5.52
C ASP A 22 -3.03 -11.74 -4.49
N LYS A 23 -2.60 -12.48 -3.46
CA LYS A 23 -1.69 -12.00 -2.41
C LYS A 23 -0.24 -12.45 -2.60
N SER A 24 0.09 -13.09 -3.72
CA SER A 24 1.44 -13.56 -4.05
C SER A 24 2.49 -12.45 -3.88
N LEU A 25 2.19 -11.26 -4.39
CA LEU A 25 3.04 -10.08 -4.31
C LEU A 25 3.28 -9.65 -2.85
N ALA A 26 2.22 -9.62 -2.03
CA ALA A 26 2.33 -9.28 -0.62
C ALA A 26 3.17 -10.29 0.16
N ILE A 27 3.05 -11.58 -0.18
CA ILE A 27 3.84 -12.67 0.44
C ILE A 27 5.32 -12.52 0.03
N ALA A 28 5.60 -12.31 -1.26
CA ALA A 28 6.96 -12.13 -1.77
C ALA A 28 7.65 -10.92 -1.12
N VAL A 29 6.97 -9.77 -1.05
CA VAL A 29 7.50 -8.56 -0.42
C VAL A 29 7.76 -8.78 1.08
N LYS A 30 6.86 -9.45 1.80
CA LYS A 30 7.05 -9.77 3.23
C LYS A 30 8.14 -10.81 3.49
N ALA A 31 8.43 -11.68 2.50
CA ALA A 31 9.52 -12.64 2.59
C ALA A 31 10.88 -11.94 2.42
N ALA A 32 10.97 -10.99 1.48
CA ALA A 32 12.18 -10.21 1.26
C ALA A 32 12.41 -9.12 2.32
N GLU A 33 11.35 -8.46 2.81
CA GLU A 33 11.42 -7.44 3.86
C GLU A 33 10.44 -7.77 5.01
N PRO A 34 10.87 -8.55 6.01
CA PRO A 34 10.01 -9.01 7.09
C PRO A 34 9.57 -7.87 8.02
N THR A 35 10.28 -6.73 8.05
CA THR A 35 9.89 -5.60 8.89
C THR A 35 8.54 -5.01 8.50
N LEU A 36 8.07 -5.23 7.25
CA LEU A 36 6.73 -4.82 6.82
C LEU A 36 5.62 -5.43 7.70
N LYS A 37 5.85 -6.62 8.28
CA LYS A 37 4.90 -7.28 9.19
C LYS A 37 4.68 -6.49 10.48
N LEU A 38 5.60 -5.60 10.85
CA LEU A 38 5.50 -4.75 12.04
C LEU A 38 4.61 -3.51 11.81
N CYS A 39 4.24 -3.23 10.57
CA CYS A 39 3.44 -2.06 10.24
C CYS A 39 2.04 -2.15 10.88
N MET A 40 1.73 -1.17 11.73
CA MET A 40 0.43 -1.03 12.39
C MET A 40 -0.51 -0.03 11.71
N GLY A 41 -0.12 0.50 10.54
CA GLY A 41 -0.95 1.45 9.80
C GLY A 41 -1.13 2.83 10.45
N CYS A 42 -0.17 3.30 11.27
CA CYS A 42 -0.29 4.58 11.99
C CYS A 42 -0.31 5.83 11.07
N GLY A 43 0.31 5.77 9.90
CA GLY A 43 0.31 6.88 8.94
C GLY A 43 1.44 7.92 9.06
N THR A 44 2.36 7.77 10.02
CA THR A 44 3.51 8.68 10.17
C THR A 44 4.34 8.79 8.88
N CYS A 45 4.50 7.67 8.17
CA CYS A 45 5.18 7.65 6.88
C CYS A 45 4.50 8.50 5.80
N SER A 46 3.17 8.54 5.78
CA SER A 46 2.39 9.34 4.83
C SER A 46 2.45 10.82 5.19
N ALA A 47 2.38 11.17 6.47
CA ALA A 47 2.48 12.56 6.93
C ALA A 47 3.85 13.19 6.61
N GLY A 48 4.94 12.43 6.73
CA GLY A 48 6.29 12.88 6.39
C GLY A 48 6.64 12.79 4.90
N CYS A 49 5.72 12.35 4.03
CA CYS A 49 6.01 12.10 2.63
C CYS A 49 5.93 13.38 1.79
N THR A 50 7.05 13.81 1.21
CA THR A 50 7.07 14.94 0.28
C THR A 50 6.33 14.64 -1.03
N ALA A 51 6.41 13.39 -1.53
CA ALA A 51 5.65 12.98 -2.71
C ALA A 51 4.13 13.02 -2.46
N GLY A 52 3.69 12.65 -1.25
CA GLY A 52 2.28 12.71 -0.87
C GLY A 52 1.73 14.13 -0.70
N ALA A 53 2.60 15.11 -0.45
CA ALA A 53 2.21 16.51 -0.43
C ALA A 53 2.00 17.11 -1.84
N LEU A 54 2.69 16.56 -2.85
CA LEU A 54 2.65 17.06 -4.23
C LEU A 54 1.77 16.21 -5.16
N THR A 55 1.44 14.97 -4.78
CA THR A 55 0.71 13.99 -5.60
C THR A 55 -0.22 13.14 -4.72
N ASP A 56 -1.14 12.38 -5.32
CA ASP A 56 -1.96 11.37 -4.62
C ASP A 56 -1.15 10.10 -4.27
N PHE A 57 -0.03 10.27 -3.56
CA PHE A 57 0.81 9.19 -3.09
C PHE A 57 0.72 9.03 -1.58
N ASN A 58 0.25 7.88 -1.13
CA ASN A 58 0.08 7.60 0.28
C ASN A 58 0.72 6.26 0.64
N ILE A 59 1.81 6.31 1.42
CA ILE A 59 2.59 5.13 1.79
C ILE A 59 1.77 4.15 2.64
N ARG A 60 1.03 4.66 3.62
CA ARG A 60 0.10 3.86 4.43
C ARG A 60 -0.95 3.17 3.57
N GLN A 61 -1.57 3.90 2.65
CA GLN A 61 -2.58 3.33 1.75
C GLN A 61 -1.98 2.26 0.84
N MET A 62 -0.79 2.49 0.29
CA MET A 62 -0.09 1.49 -0.52
C MET A 62 0.18 0.21 0.26
N PHE A 63 0.61 0.28 1.54
CA PHE A 63 0.75 -0.92 2.36
C PHE A 63 -0.57 -1.63 2.61
N LEU A 64 -1.67 -0.88 2.74
CA LEU A 64 -3.01 -1.46 2.84
C LEU A 64 -3.40 -2.18 1.54
N LEU A 65 -3.22 -1.53 0.38
CA LEU A 65 -3.53 -2.09 -0.94
C LEU A 65 -2.70 -3.35 -1.23
N LEU A 66 -1.42 -3.30 -0.90
CA LEU A 66 -0.51 -4.44 -0.95
C LEU A 66 -1.05 -5.62 -0.14
N ASN A 67 -1.43 -5.40 1.12
CA ASN A 67 -2.00 -6.47 1.96
C ASN A 67 -3.37 -6.97 1.48
N ARG A 68 -4.12 -6.13 0.77
CA ARG A 68 -5.39 -6.46 0.13
C ARG A 68 -5.24 -7.04 -1.28
N GLY A 69 -4.01 -7.33 -1.75
CA GLY A 69 -3.75 -7.89 -3.08
C GLY A 69 -4.27 -7.06 -4.25
N ARG A 70 -4.46 -5.75 -4.06
CA ARG A 70 -4.85 -4.81 -5.13
C ARG A 70 -3.60 -4.39 -5.91
N ASN A 71 -3.00 -5.35 -6.60
CA ASN A 71 -1.65 -5.22 -7.17
C ASN A 71 -1.58 -4.14 -8.27
N ASP A 72 -2.64 -3.97 -9.07
CA ASP A 72 -2.71 -2.96 -10.13
C ASP A 72 -2.60 -1.53 -9.58
N GLU A 73 -3.34 -1.23 -8.50
CA GLU A 73 -3.29 0.08 -7.85
C GLU A 73 -1.91 0.34 -7.21
N VAL A 74 -1.27 -0.71 -6.69
CA VAL A 74 0.09 -0.61 -6.15
C VAL A 74 1.08 -0.27 -7.27
N ALA A 75 0.99 -0.94 -8.42
CA ALA A 75 1.87 -0.70 -9.56
C ALA A 75 1.75 0.72 -10.14
N GLU A 76 0.54 1.28 -10.16
CA GLU A 76 0.34 2.67 -10.60
C GLU A 76 0.98 3.68 -9.64
N LYS A 77 0.80 3.48 -8.32
CA LYS A 77 1.23 4.44 -7.30
C LYS A 77 2.71 4.32 -6.93
N ILE A 78 3.34 3.14 -7.08
CA ILE A 78 4.72 2.88 -6.61
C ILE A 78 5.77 3.78 -7.26
N ASN A 79 5.55 4.19 -8.51
CA ASN A 79 6.49 5.00 -9.27
C ASN A 79 6.57 6.45 -8.79
N ARG A 80 5.58 6.91 -8.01
CA ARG A 80 5.55 8.27 -7.42
C ARG A 80 6.53 8.44 -6.25
N CYS A 81 7.07 7.35 -5.70
CA CYS A 81 8.05 7.44 -4.61
C CYS A 81 9.42 7.97 -5.11
N MET A 82 9.89 9.05 -4.48
CA MET A 82 11.21 9.67 -4.73
C MET A 82 12.36 9.05 -3.91
N LEU A 83 12.10 7.98 -3.14
CA LEU A 83 13.12 7.26 -2.34
C LEU A 83 13.92 8.13 -1.34
N CYS A 84 13.32 9.22 -0.82
CA CYS A 84 13.98 10.17 0.08
C CYS A 84 14.24 9.65 1.51
N GLY A 85 13.65 8.51 1.91
CA GLY A 85 13.93 7.85 3.20
C GLY A 85 13.27 8.48 4.44
N LYS A 86 12.60 9.63 4.34
CA LYS A 86 11.93 10.30 5.48
C LYS A 86 10.93 9.40 6.22
N CYS A 87 10.22 8.56 5.48
CA CYS A 87 9.24 7.62 6.02
C CYS A 87 9.83 6.57 6.97
N GLN A 88 11.10 6.21 6.80
CA GLN A 88 11.79 5.24 7.66
C GLN A 88 12.20 5.88 8.99
N ILE A 89 12.71 7.11 8.96
CA ILE A 89 13.16 7.84 10.15
C ILE A 89 11.99 8.09 11.12
N GLY A 90 10.81 8.43 10.58
CA GLY A 90 9.63 8.68 11.40
C GLY A 90 8.88 7.43 11.85
N CYS A 91 9.29 6.22 11.47
CA CYS A 91 8.50 5.02 11.78
C CYS A 91 8.67 4.59 13.25
N PRO A 92 7.62 4.61 14.09
CA PRO A 92 7.73 4.20 15.50
C PRO A 92 7.99 2.71 15.69
N ARG A 93 7.68 1.89 14.67
CA ARG A 93 7.88 0.43 14.68
C ARG A 93 9.18 0.00 13.99
N GLY A 94 9.96 0.95 13.46
CA GLY A 94 11.22 0.65 12.77
C GLY A 94 11.04 -0.11 11.44
N VAL A 95 9.90 0.06 10.76
CA VAL A 95 9.69 -0.56 9.45
C VAL A 95 10.65 0.05 8.44
N ASN A 96 11.38 -0.79 7.69
CA ASN A 96 12.26 -0.34 6.63
C ASN A 96 11.45 0.02 5.37
N THR A 97 10.66 1.10 5.46
CA THR A 97 9.72 1.49 4.41
C THR A 97 10.41 1.80 3.10
N ARG A 98 11.66 2.30 3.11
CA ARG A 98 12.43 2.55 1.89
C ARG A 98 12.71 1.24 1.16
N ASN A 99 13.18 0.22 1.88
CA ASN A 99 13.48 -1.08 1.27
C ASN A 99 12.21 -1.76 0.76
N VAL A 100 11.10 -1.69 1.51
CA VAL A 100 9.80 -2.23 1.04
C VAL A 100 9.44 -1.69 -0.36
N ILE A 101 9.60 -0.39 -0.62
CA ILE A 101 9.30 0.19 -1.94
C ILE A 101 10.22 -0.35 -3.03
N LEU A 102 11.51 -0.52 -2.73
CA LEU A 102 12.47 -1.07 -3.68
C LEU A 102 12.13 -2.52 -4.02
N THR A 103 11.84 -3.34 -3.00
CA THR A 103 11.42 -4.73 -3.16
C THR A 103 10.14 -4.85 -3.97
N VAL A 104 9.13 -3.99 -3.71
CA VAL A 104 7.88 -3.98 -4.49
C VAL A 104 8.18 -3.67 -5.97
N ARG A 105 9.04 -2.69 -6.26
CA ARG A 105 9.46 -2.38 -7.64
C ARG A 105 10.22 -3.51 -8.30
N GLU A 106 11.03 -4.25 -7.56
CA GLU A 106 11.78 -5.41 -8.06
C GLU A 106 10.83 -6.56 -8.40
N VAL A 107 9.89 -6.87 -7.49
CA VAL A 107 8.90 -7.94 -7.69
C VAL A 107 7.94 -7.62 -8.84
N LEU A 108 7.57 -6.35 -9.03
CA LEU A 108 6.72 -5.91 -10.15
C LEU A 108 7.41 -5.87 -11.52
N LYS A 109 8.76 -5.82 -11.54
CA LYS A 109 9.55 -5.83 -12.79
C LYS A 109 9.86 -7.24 -13.29
N LYS A 110 9.77 -8.22 -12.40
CA LYS A 110 9.86 -9.65 -12.72
C LYS A 110 8.59 -10.11 -13.42
#